data_AF-A0A965D5T9-F1
#
_entry.id   AF-A0A965D5T9-F1
#
_cell.length_a   1.000
_cell.length_b   1.000
_cell.length_c   1.000
_cell.angle_alpha   90.00
_cell.angle_beta   90.00
_cell.angle_gamma   90.00
#
_symmetry.space_group_name_H-M   'P 1'
#
loop_
_entity.id
_entity.type
_entity.pdbx_description
1 polymer ?
#
loop_
_entity_poly.entity_id
_entity_poly.type
_entity_poly.pdbx_seq_one_letter_code
_entity_poly.pdbx_strand_id
1 'polypeptide(L)'
;VPIGLIDDTRYDTVKFMLTKGDRLFIASDGITECPDRHGTLLEETGFQSILSKHREKSGNALIDAIMQDLRVYRNQVEFPDDISILMVECV
;
A
#
# COMPACT_ATOMS: atom_id res chain seq x y z
N VAL A 1 10.44 2.23 -15.21
CA VAL A 1 10.43 0.91 -15.88
C VAL A 1 10.98 -0.14 -14.94
N PRO A 2 10.54 -1.41 -15.03
CA PRO A 2 11.08 -2.50 -14.22
C PRO A 2 12.60 -2.65 -14.39
N ILE A 3 13.27 -3.11 -13.34
CA ILE A 3 14.71 -3.37 -13.37
C ILE A 3 14.99 -4.51 -14.36
N GLY A 4 16.03 -4.34 -15.20
CA GLY A 4 16.50 -5.36 -16.14
C GLY A 4 15.71 -5.47 -17.44
N LEU A 5 14.69 -4.63 -17.66
CA LEU A 5 13.92 -4.65 -18.92
C LEU A 5 14.60 -3.89 -20.07
N ILE A 6 15.28 -2.78 -19.75
CA ILE A 6 15.91 -1.89 -20.72
C ILE A 6 17.33 -1.61 -20.26
N ASP A 7 18.31 -1.94 -21.10
CA ASP A 7 19.72 -1.66 -20.87
C ASP A 7 19.96 -0.15 -20.73
N ASP A 8 20.93 0.24 -19.88
CA ASP A 8 21.32 1.63 -19.62
C ASP A 8 20.18 2.56 -19.14
N THR A 9 19.10 2.00 -18.56
CA THR A 9 18.05 2.81 -17.93
C THR A 9 18.61 3.64 -16.79
N ARG A 10 18.34 4.95 -16.82
CA ARG A 10 18.62 5.86 -15.71
C ARG A 10 17.38 6.01 -14.83
N TYR A 11 17.60 5.97 -13.52
CA TYR A 11 16.55 6.17 -12.52
C TYR A 11 16.77 7.51 -11.82
N ASP A 12 15.70 8.31 -11.75
CA ASP A 12 15.73 9.57 -11.02
C ASP A 12 15.62 9.34 -9.52
N THR A 13 16.33 10.16 -8.76
CA THR A 13 16.22 10.17 -7.29
C THR A 13 15.28 11.28 -6.86
N VAL A 14 14.21 10.92 -6.15
CA VAL A 14 13.34 11.89 -5.46
C VAL A 14 13.80 12.02 -4.02
N LYS A 15 13.93 13.26 -3.53
CA LYS A 15 14.29 13.56 -2.14
C LYS A 15 13.17 14.39 -1.52
N PHE A 16 12.73 14.00 -0.34
CA PHE A 16 11.76 14.73 0.47
C PHE A 16 12.10 14.55 1.95
N MET A 17 11.51 15.39 2.79
CA MET A 17 11.69 15.35 4.24
C MET A 17 10.35 14.99 4.87
N LEU A 18 10.35 13.98 5.73
CA LEU A 18 9.21 13.68 6.60
C LEU A 18 9.28 14.60 7.82
N THR A 19 8.15 15.23 8.13
CA THR A 19 7.96 16.03 9.33
C THR A 19 7.12 15.27 10.35
N LYS A 20 7.07 15.75 11.59
CA LYS A 20 6.30 15.10 12.65
C LYS A 20 4.83 14.94 12.24
N GLY A 21 4.33 13.72 12.32
CA GLY A 21 2.97 13.34 11.90
C GLY A 21 2.87 12.83 10.48
N ASP A 22 3.92 12.98 9.65
CA ASP A 22 3.94 12.40 8.31
C ASP A 22 4.17 10.89 8.35
N ARG A 23 3.57 10.21 7.37
CA ARG A 23 3.70 8.77 7.16
C ARG A 23 4.02 8.48 5.71
N LEU A 24 5.09 7.71 5.50
CA LEU A 24 5.43 7.16 4.20
C LEU A 24 5.00 5.70 4.14
N PHE A 25 4.21 5.36 3.12
CA PHE A 25 3.85 3.99 2.79
C PHE A 25 4.56 3.58 1.49
N ILE A 26 5.20 2.42 1.51
CA ILE A 26 5.75 1.75 0.32
C ILE A 26 5.06 0.38 0.26
N ALA A 27 4.39 0.10 -0.85
CA ALA A 27 3.58 -1.09 -1.04
C ALA A 27 3.88 -1.76 -2.37
N SER A 28 3.68 -3.08 -2.44
CA SER A 28 3.58 -3.79 -3.71
C SER A 28 2.24 -3.53 -4.39
N ASP A 29 2.20 -3.76 -5.70
CA ASP A 29 1.01 -3.76 -6.54
C ASP A 29 -0.04 -4.77 -6.08
N GLY A 30 0.34 -5.87 -5.44
CA GLY A 30 -0.60 -6.82 -4.82
C GLY A 30 -1.62 -6.19 -3.85
N ILE A 31 -1.37 -4.97 -3.33
CA ILE A 31 -2.38 -4.18 -2.61
C ILE A 31 -3.37 -3.51 -3.56
N THR A 32 -2.88 -2.76 -4.55
CA THR A 32 -3.72 -1.97 -5.47
C THR A 32 -4.45 -2.85 -6.48
N GLU A 33 -3.86 -3.98 -6.86
CA GLU A 33 -4.43 -4.99 -7.75
C GLU A 33 -5.21 -6.07 -6.98
N CYS A 34 -5.43 -5.89 -5.68
CA CYS A 34 -6.31 -6.77 -4.92
C CYS A 34 -7.75 -6.63 -5.44
N PRO A 35 -8.37 -7.69 -5.99
CA PRO A 35 -9.74 -7.61 -6.49
C PRO A 35 -10.76 -7.86 -5.39
N ASP A 36 -11.91 -7.21 -5.45
CA ASP A 36 -13.09 -7.59 -4.68
C ASP A 36 -13.70 -8.91 -5.19
N ARG A 37 -14.81 -9.34 -4.57
CA ARG A 37 -15.56 -10.54 -4.97
C ARG A 37 -16.14 -10.50 -6.40
N HIS A 38 -16.25 -9.31 -6.99
CA HIS A 38 -16.74 -9.08 -8.35
C HIS A 38 -15.59 -8.94 -9.35
N GLY A 39 -14.34 -9.00 -8.90
CA GLY A 39 -13.14 -8.83 -9.72
C GLY A 39 -12.75 -7.35 -9.93
N THR A 40 -13.39 -6.42 -9.24
CA THR A 40 -13.04 -5.00 -9.28
C THR A 40 -11.78 -4.77 -8.47
N LEU A 41 -10.75 -4.16 -9.06
CA LEU A 41 -9.50 -3.87 -8.35
C LEU A 41 -9.70 -2.75 -7.32
N LEU A 42 -8.95 -2.81 -6.22
CA LEU A 42 -8.97 -1.78 -5.19
C LEU A 42 -8.47 -0.44 -5.72
N GLU A 43 -7.44 -0.50 -6.59
CA GLU A 43 -6.71 0.64 -7.14
C GLU A 43 -6.12 1.56 -6.06
N GLU A 44 -5.43 2.60 -6.50
CA GLU A 44 -4.85 3.61 -5.60
C GLU A 44 -5.94 4.33 -4.77
N THR A 45 -7.11 4.56 -5.36
CA THR A 45 -8.22 5.30 -4.71
C THR A 45 -8.84 4.52 -3.55
N GLY A 46 -9.00 3.20 -3.70
CA GLY A 46 -9.45 2.32 -2.62
C GLY A 46 -8.42 2.26 -1.51
N PHE A 47 -7.13 2.15 -1.84
CA PHE A 47 -6.07 2.14 -0.83
C PHE A 47 -5.99 3.47 -0.06
N GLN A 48 -6.08 4.61 -0.75
CA GLN A 48 -6.15 5.94 -0.13
C GLN A 48 -7.36 6.09 0.83
N SER A 49 -8.49 5.47 0.48
CA SER A 49 -9.69 5.45 1.30
C SER A 49 -9.47 4.65 2.59
N ILE A 50 -8.83 3.48 2.50
CA ILE A 50 -8.44 2.66 3.66
C ILE A 50 -7.48 3.43 4.57
N LEU A 51 -6.43 4.05 4.01
CA LEU A 51 -5.49 4.86 4.78
C LEU A 51 -6.18 6.03 5.49
N SER A 52 -7.10 6.71 4.79
CA SER A 52 -7.83 7.84 5.35
C SER A 52 -8.77 7.45 6.49
N LYS A 53 -9.37 6.25 6.42
CA LYS A 53 -10.22 5.70 7.49
C LYS A 53 -9.48 5.45 8.80
N HIS A 54 -8.17 5.17 8.75
CA HIS A 54 -7.35 4.82 9.93
C HIS A 54 -6.33 5.89 10.32
N ARG A 55 -6.53 7.17 9.93
CA ARG A 55 -5.60 8.27 10.24
C ARG A 55 -5.22 8.37 11.73
N GLU A 56 -6.15 8.09 12.62
CA GLU A 56 -5.95 8.17 14.08
C GLU A 56 -5.15 7.01 14.68
N LYS A 57 -4.91 5.92 13.92
CA LYS A 57 -4.08 4.79 14.37
C LYS A 57 -2.61 5.03 14.02
N SER A 58 -1.70 4.39 14.74
CA SER A 58 -0.25 4.48 14.48
C SER A 58 0.43 3.12 14.64
N GLY A 59 1.69 3.01 14.20
CA GLY A 59 2.50 1.80 14.30
C GLY A 59 1.81 0.54 13.75
N ASN A 60 2.00 -0.59 14.43
CA ASN A 60 1.46 -1.89 13.99
C ASN A 60 -0.08 -1.92 14.00
N ALA A 61 -0.73 -1.17 14.88
CA ALA A 61 -2.20 -1.13 14.92
C ALA A 61 -2.81 -0.54 13.63
N LEU A 62 -2.09 0.36 12.96
CA LEU A 62 -2.47 0.88 11.64
C LEU A 62 -2.29 -0.19 10.56
N ILE A 63 -1.15 -0.88 10.54
CA ILE A 63 -0.87 -1.96 9.58
C ILE A 63 -1.91 -3.08 9.70
N ASP A 64 -2.20 -3.53 10.91
CA ASP A 64 -3.20 -4.58 11.17
C ASP A 64 -4.60 -4.16 10.68
N ALA A 65 -4.96 -2.88 10.88
CA ALA A 65 -6.22 -2.35 10.43
C ALA A 65 -6.33 -2.25 8.89
N ILE A 66 -5.25 -1.86 8.22
CA ILE A 66 -5.15 -1.85 6.75
C ILE A 66 -5.31 -3.28 6.22
N MET A 67 -4.57 -4.24 6.76
CA MET A 67 -4.63 -5.64 6.35
C MET A 67 -6.02 -6.25 6.57
N GLN A 68 -6.69 -5.88 7.66
CA GLN A 68 -8.04 -6.32 7.91
C GLN A 68 -9.03 -5.74 6.89
N ASP A 69 -8.95 -4.44 6.58
CA ASP A 69 -9.81 -3.83 5.57
C ASP A 69 -9.56 -4.42 4.17
N LEU A 70 -8.31 -4.75 3.83
CA LEU A 70 -7.97 -5.46 2.60
C LEU A 70 -8.62 -6.84 2.52
N ARG A 71 -8.59 -7.63 3.61
CA ARG A 71 -9.29 -8.94 3.68
C ARG A 71 -10.80 -8.78 3.51
N VAL A 72 -11.38 -7.76 4.14
CA VAL A 72 -12.81 -7.46 4.03
C VAL A 72 -13.18 -7.05 2.60
N TYR A 73 -12.38 -6.21 1.97
CA TYR A 73 -12.58 -5.78 0.58
C TYR A 73 -12.55 -6.97 -0.38
N ARG A 74 -11.52 -7.82 -0.25
CA ARG A 74 -11.37 -9.06 -1.03
C ARG A 74 -12.56 -10.00 -0.84
N ASN A 75 -13.04 -10.13 0.41
CA ASN A 75 -14.12 -11.04 0.78
C ASN A 75 -13.82 -12.51 0.40
N GLN A 76 -12.56 -12.92 0.51
CA GLN A 76 -12.06 -14.29 0.34
C GLN A 76 -10.92 -14.56 1.34
N VAL A 77 -10.56 -15.83 1.51
CA VAL A 77 -9.54 -16.25 2.51
C VAL A 77 -8.12 -15.95 2.03
N GLU A 78 -7.87 -16.07 0.73
CA GLU A 78 -6.53 -15.95 0.15
C GLU A 78 -6.44 -14.73 -0.77
N PHE A 79 -5.25 -14.11 -0.75
CA PHE A 79 -4.89 -13.07 -1.70
C PHE A 79 -4.38 -13.72 -3.00
N PRO A 80 -4.72 -13.16 -4.17
CA PRO A 80 -4.28 -13.72 -5.44
C PRO A 80 -2.80 -13.45 -5.74
N ASP A 81 -2.18 -12.52 -5.01
CA ASP A 81 -0.80 -12.08 -5.17
C ASP A 81 -0.16 -11.76 -3.81
N ASP A 82 1.17 -11.62 -3.79
CA ASP A 82 1.94 -11.31 -2.60
C ASP A 82 1.72 -9.86 -2.14
N ILE A 83 1.28 -9.71 -0.89
CA ILE A 83 1.05 -8.41 -0.27
C ILE A 83 2.24 -8.03 0.60
N SER A 84 2.89 -6.92 0.25
CA SER A 84 3.96 -6.31 1.04
C SER A 84 3.66 -4.84 1.32
N ILE A 85 3.87 -4.43 2.58
CA ILE A 85 3.75 -3.04 3.00
C ILE A 85 4.86 -2.68 3.98
N LEU A 86 5.50 -1.53 3.74
CA LEU A 86 6.44 -0.88 4.65
C LEU A 86 5.87 0.49 5.01
N MET A 87 5.85 0.80 6.30
CA MET A 87 5.47 2.10 6.82
C MET A 87 6.62 2.72 7.60
N VAL A 88 6.89 4.00 7.32
CA VAL A 88 7.79 4.85 8.09
C VAL A 88 6.99 6.01 8.65
N GLU A 89 7.01 6.17 9.97
CA GLU A 89 6.28 7.23 10.68
C GLU A 89 7.27 8.13 11.43
N CYS A 90 7.14 9.45 11.26
CA CYS A 90 7.91 10.43 12.02
C CYS A 90 7.10 10.87 13.24
N VAL A 91 7.43 10.30 14.41
CA VAL A 91 6.76 10.56 15.70
C VAL A 91 7.40 11.68 16.51
#